data_AF-A0A3S9Q1G6-F1
#
_entry.id   AF-A0A3S9Q1G6-F1
#
_cell.length_a   1.000
_cell.length_b   1.000
_cell.length_c   1.000
_cell.angle_alpha   90.00
_cell.angle_beta   90.00
_cell.angle_gamma   90.00
#
_symmetry.space_group_name_H-M   'P 1'
#
loop_
_entity.id
_entity.type
_entity.pdbx_description
1 polymer ?
#
loop_
_entity_poly.entity_id
_entity_poly.type
_entity_poly.pdbx_seq_one_letter_code
_entity_poly.pdbx_strand_id
1 'polypeptide(L)' 'MMSSSNFKETLKSVGAAFFGVQSDKNRERDFTQGKFSHFVIAGLIAVVIFIGSLIAIVSLVLPS' A
#
# COMPACT_ATOMS: atom_id res chain seq x y z
N MET A 1 17.88 -9.44 20.79
CA MET A 1 17.19 -10.32 19.82
C MET A 1 16.49 -9.42 18.81
N MET A 2 17.22 -9.01 17.76
CA MET A 2 16.81 -7.97 16.82
C MET A 2 16.22 -8.67 15.59
N SER A 3 14.90 -8.81 15.55
CA SER A 3 14.22 -9.36 14.38
C SER A 3 14.14 -8.27 13.32
N SER A 4 14.84 -8.49 12.21
CA SER A 4 14.74 -7.72 10.97
C SER A 4 13.28 -7.38 10.67
N SER A 5 12.97 -6.09 10.50
CA SER A 5 11.65 -5.62 10.08
C SER A 5 11.30 -6.27 8.74
N ASN A 6 10.57 -7.38 8.82
CA ASN A 6 10.24 -8.21 7.69
C ASN A 6 9.32 -7.43 6.76
N PHE A 7 9.73 -7.24 5.50
CA PHE A 7 8.93 -6.69 4.39
C PHE A 7 7.46 -7.18 4.38
N LYS A 8 7.24 -8.42 4.83
CA LYS A 8 5.94 -9.06 5.04
C LYS A 8 5.01 -8.29 6.00
N GLU A 9 5.55 -7.70 7.06
CA GLU A 9 4.77 -6.88 8.00
C GLU A 9 4.36 -5.54 7.40
N THR A 10 5.22 -4.93 6.60
CA THR A 10 4.91 -3.68 5.87
C THR A 10 3.81 -3.94 4.85
N LEU A 11 3.92 -5.02 4.06
CA LEU A 11 2.85 -5.44 3.13
C LEU A 11 1.53 -5.71 3.85
N LYS A 12 1.57 -6.40 4.99
CA LYS A 12 0.37 -6.64 5.81
C LYS A 12 -0.22 -5.33 6.35
N SER A 13 0.60 -4.39 6.78
CA SER A 13 0.14 -3.08 7.27
C SER A 13 -0.52 -2.26 6.16
N VAL A 14 0.11 -2.19 4.98
CA VAL A 14 -0.42 -1.50 3.80
C VAL A 14 -1.73 -2.14 3.33
N GLY A 15 -1.81 -3.48 3.29
CA GLY A 15 -3.05 -4.18 2.96
C GLY A 15 -4.16 -3.92 3.98
N ALA A 16 -3.86 -4.00 5.27
CA ALA A 16 -4.83 -3.70 6.32
C ALA A 16 -5.31 -2.24 6.26
N ALA A 17 -4.42 -1.30 5.97
CA ALA A 17 -4.76 0.11 5.76
C ALA A 17 -5.67 0.32 4.54
N PHE A 18 -5.38 -0.37 3.43
CA PHE A 18 -6.19 -0.29 2.21
C PHE A 18 -7.62 -0.79 2.42
N PHE A 19 -7.79 -1.90 3.14
CA PHE A 19 -9.12 -2.45 3.49
C PHE A 19 -9.77 -1.72 4.68
N GLY A 20 -9.13 -0.73 5.29
CA GLY A 20 -9.64 -0.01 6.45
C GLY A 20 -9.65 -0.81 7.76
N VAL A 21 -9.01 -1.99 7.80
CA VAL A 21 -8.92 -2.89 8.96
C VAL A 21 -7.57 -2.76 9.69
N GLN A 22 -6.86 -1.65 9.51
CA GLN A 22 -5.58 -1.40 10.17
C GLN A 22 -5.79 -1.24 11.68
N SER A 23 -5.07 -2.03 12.47
CA SER A 23 -5.11 -1.92 13.93
C SER A 23 -4.35 -0.68 14.43
N ASP A 24 -4.75 -0.15 15.59
CA ASP A 24 -4.10 1.02 16.18
C ASP A 24 -2.62 0.77 16.49
N LYS A 25 -2.23 -0.46 16.85
CA LYS A 25 -0.81 -0.84 17.04
C LYS A 25 0.01 -0.68 15.76
N ASN A 26 -0.54 -1.09 14.61
CA ASN A 26 0.12 -0.92 13.31
C ASN A 26 0.17 0.56 12.93
N ARG A 27 -0.92 1.28 13.16
CA ARG A 27 -1.00 2.72 12.93
C ARG A 27 0.06 3.45 13.76
N GLU A 28 0.07 3.28 15.07
CA GLU A 28 1.01 3.91 15.98
C GLU A 28 2.46 3.61 15.59
N ARG A 29 2.81 2.36 15.28
CA ARG A 29 4.14 2.01 14.74
C ARG A 29 4.46 2.77 13.46
N ASP A 30 3.55 2.76 12.49
CA ASP A 30 3.81 3.37 11.19
C ASP A 30 3.85 4.92 11.30
N PHE A 31 3.17 5.53 12.28
CA PHE A 31 3.17 6.99 12.53
C PHE A 31 4.27 7.48 13.49
N THR A 32 4.77 6.63 14.41
CA THR A 32 5.88 6.98 15.31
C THR A 32 7.24 6.57 14.77
N GLN A 33 7.31 5.50 13.98
CA GLN A 33 8.57 4.98 13.44
C GLN A 33 8.67 5.11 11.91
N GLY A 34 7.57 5.35 11.21
CA GLY A 34 7.56 5.53 9.76
C GLY A 34 7.75 6.99 9.34
N LYS A 35 8.54 7.22 8.29
CA LYS A 35 8.65 8.53 7.64
C LYS A 35 7.42 8.80 6.79
N PHE A 36 6.84 10.00 6.90
CA PHE A 36 5.71 10.46 6.08
C PHE A 36 5.90 10.17 4.57
N SER A 37 7.12 10.35 4.06
CA SER A 37 7.47 10.08 2.66
C SER A 37 7.14 8.64 2.21
N HIS A 38 7.24 7.64 3.09
CA HIS A 38 6.90 6.26 2.73
C HIS A 38 5.42 6.07 2.42
N PHE A 39 4.53 6.77 3.14
CA PHE A 39 3.09 6.73 2.87
C PHE A 39 2.75 7.43 1.56
N VAL A 40 3.37 8.57 1.28
CA VAL A 40 3.18 9.30 0.02
C VAL A 40 3.62 8.46 -1.17
N ILE A 41 4.80 7.83 -1.09
CA ILE A 41 5.30 6.95 -2.15
C ILE A 41 4.37 5.73 -2.33
N ALA A 42 3.95 5.08 -1.24
CA ALA A 42 3.03 3.95 -1.31
C ALA A 42 1.68 4.33 -1.93
N GLY A 43 1.12 5.48 -1.56
CA GLY A 43 -0.10 6.01 -2.15
C GLY A 43 0.04 6.34 -3.63
N LEU A 44 1.14 6.97 -4.02
CA LEU A 44 1.41 7.27 -5.43
C LEU A 44 1.52 6.00 -6.27
N ILE A 45 2.25 4.99 -5.79
CA ILE A 45 2.35 3.69 -6.46
C ILE A 45 0.97 3.04 -6.61
N ALA A 46 0.14 3.06 -5.56
CA ALA A 46 -1.21 2.50 -5.61
C ALA A 46 -2.08 3.21 -6.66
N VAL A 47 -2.02 4.54 -6.74
CA VAL A 47 -2.75 5.33 -7.76
C VAL A 47 -2.29 4.98 -9.17
N VAL A 48 -0.97 4.91 -9.40
CA VAL A 48 -0.41 4.54 -10.71
C VAL A 48 -0.87 3.14 -11.13
N ILE A 49 -0.84 2.17 -10.21
CA ILE A 49 -1.33 0.80 -10.47
C ILE A 49 -2.82 0.81 -10.80
N PHE A 50 -3.63 1.56 -10.05
CA PHE A 50 -5.07 1.66 -10.27
C PHE A 50 -5.41 2.27 -11.65
N ILE A 51 -4.74 3.35 -12.04
CA ILE A 51 -4.95 3.95 -13.36
C ILE A 51 -4.49 2.98 -14.46
N GLY A 52 -3.33 2.35 -14.30
CA GLY A 52 -2.82 1.36 -15.24
C GLY A 52 -3.76 0.17 -15.43
N SER A 53 -4.37 -0.33 -14.35
CA SER A 53 -5.33 -1.43 -14.44
C SER A 53 -6.61 -1.02 -15.16
N LEU A 54 -7.12 0.20 -14.93
CA LEU A 54 -8.27 0.74 -15.68
C LEU A 54 -7.96 0.84 -17.17
N ILE A 55 -6.79 1.38 -17.54
CA ILE A 55 -6.37 1.46 -18.95
C ILE A 55 -6.29 0.06 -19.57
N ALA A 56 -5.70 -0.90 -18.87
CA ALA A 56 -5.57 -2.27 -19.35
C ALA A 56 -6.94 -2.93 -19.56
N ILE A 57 -7.86 -2.78 -18.60
CA ILE A 57 -9.22 -3.30 -18.70
C ILE A 57 -9.94 -2.67 -19.89
N VAL A 58 -9.91 -1.34 -20.01
CA VAL A 58 -10.58 -0.64 -21.12
C VAL A 58 -10.01 -1.09 -22.46
N SER A 59 -8.68 -1.20 -22.57
CA SER A 59 -8.00 -1.67 -23.79
C SER A 59 -8.35 -3.12 -24.15
N LEU A 60 -8.64 -3.96 -23.15
CA LEU A 60 -8.99 -5.36 -23.37
C LEU A 60 -10.47 -5.55 -23.75
N VAL A 61 -11.35 -4.68 -23.24
CA VAL A 61 -12.80 -4.79 -23.43
C VAL A 61 -13.29 -4.01 -24.65
N LEU A 62 -12.60 -2.93 -25.03
CA LEU A 62 -12.95 -2.20 -26.26
C LEU A 62 -12.59 -3.05 -27.48
N PRO A 63 -13.56 -3.39 -28.34
CA PRO A 63 -13.26 -4.00 -29.62
C PRO A 63 -12.48 -3.00 -30.49
N SER A 64 -11.45 -3.51 -31.16
CA SER A 64 -10.61 -2.76 -32.11
C SER A 64 -11.41 -2.23 -33.30
#